data_AF-A0A942DBA5-F1
#
_entry.id   AF-A0A942DBA5-F1
#
_cell.length_a   1.000
_cell.length_b   1.000
_cell.length_c   1.000
_cell.angle_alpha   90.00
_cell.angle_beta   90.00
_cell.angle_gamma   90.00
#
_symmetry.space_group_name_H-M   'P 1'
#
loop_
_entity.id
_entity.type
_entity.pdbx_description
1 polymer ?
#
loop_
_entity_poly.entity_id
_entity_poly.type
_entity_poly.pdbx_seq_one_letter_code
_entity_poly.pdbx_strand_id
1 'polypeptide(L)'
;MARHQIKLPSKTFEMKQEATVFFRAMLHRYKDGDEINAADSELLYELLQRHPEAEEKIGWSGVKRFYRDRSPIQPTSGFHIERIDGSKTDFSFNTCIAGKAASLEQEFYQACRHSVNSVLASQKAALFHKAGGVMKCEKTGKDVTIDEAEYRHTSPRFKEIVANFIKDKEIALSDVTLSKSGDMQYSTVLGDPGLEAEFKRYHEKHAKLAVFKKYER
;
A
#
# COMPACT_ATOMS: atom_id res chain seq x y z
N MET A 1 7.47 -19.12 17.60
CA MET A 1 6.82 -18.74 16.32
C MET A 1 7.44 -19.57 15.21
N ALA A 2 6.64 -20.20 14.35
CA ALA A 2 7.18 -21.01 13.25
C ALA A 2 8.05 -20.13 12.32
N ARG A 3 9.32 -20.51 12.10
CA ARG A 3 10.20 -19.87 11.12
C ARG A 3 9.64 -20.17 9.73
N HIS A 4 9.02 -19.18 9.09
CA HIS A 4 8.52 -19.32 7.74
C HIS A 4 9.64 -18.92 6.76
N GLN A 5 10.43 -19.91 6.36
CA GLN A 5 11.47 -19.75 5.34
C GLN A 5 10.86 -19.33 4.01
N ILE A 6 11.58 -18.49 3.27
CA ILE A 6 11.24 -18.12 1.89
C ILE A 6 12.19 -18.87 0.98
N LYS A 7 11.67 -19.90 0.32
CA LYS A 7 12.42 -20.73 -0.62
C LYS A 7 12.12 -20.26 -2.04
N LEU A 8 13.15 -19.76 -2.72
CA LEU A 8 13.20 -19.57 -4.16
C LEU A 8 14.11 -20.67 -4.74
N PRO A 9 13.92 -21.09 -6.00
CA PRO A 9 14.76 -22.10 -6.64
C PRO A 9 16.26 -21.84 -6.50
N SER A 10 16.71 -20.60 -6.68
CA SER A 10 18.14 -20.23 -6.60
C SER A 10 18.58 -19.74 -5.21
N LYS A 11 17.65 -19.41 -4.31
CA LYS A 11 17.99 -18.77 -3.02
C LYS A 11 16.96 -19.07 -1.93
N THR A 12 17.46 -19.40 -0.74
CA THR A 12 16.63 -19.54 0.46
C THR A 12 16.93 -18.44 1.47
N PHE A 13 15.87 -17.89 2.08
CA PHE A 13 15.95 -16.97 3.21
C PHE A 13 15.34 -17.63 4.44
N GLU A 14 16.01 -17.52 5.57
CA GLU A 14 15.57 -18.14 6.83
C GLU A 14 14.38 -17.40 7.44
N MET A 15 14.28 -16.11 7.16
CA MET A 15 13.24 -15.23 7.67
C MET A 15 12.66 -14.32 6.60
N LYS A 16 11.36 -14.01 6.71
CA LYS A 16 10.69 -12.99 5.89
C LYS A 16 11.44 -11.65 5.90
N GLN A 17 11.93 -11.24 7.06
CA GLN A 17 12.67 -9.98 7.21
C GLN A 17 13.96 -9.96 6.37
N GLU A 18 14.69 -11.08 6.28
CA GLU A 18 15.90 -11.18 5.45
C GLU A 18 15.57 -11.01 3.97
N ALA A 19 14.53 -11.71 3.49
CA ALA A 19 14.04 -11.54 2.12
C ALA A 19 13.62 -10.08 1.86
N THR A 20 12.89 -9.46 2.79
CA THR A 20 12.44 -8.07 2.66
C THR A 20 13.61 -7.10 2.57
N VAL A 21 14.63 -7.26 3.41
CA VAL A 21 15.84 -6.41 3.37
C VAL A 21 16.58 -6.61 2.05
N PHE A 22 16.72 -7.86 1.61
CA PHE A 22 17.42 -8.20 0.36
C PHE A 22 16.74 -7.59 -0.88
N PHE A 23 15.44 -7.82 -1.07
CA PHE A 23 14.74 -7.30 -2.25
C PHE A 23 14.55 -5.78 -2.20
N ARG A 24 14.47 -5.18 -1.00
CA ARG A 24 14.52 -3.72 -0.85
C ARG A 24 15.88 -3.16 -1.27
N ALA A 25 16.97 -3.77 -0.82
CA ALA A 25 18.31 -3.36 -1.24
C ALA A 25 18.50 -3.51 -2.76
N MET A 26 17.99 -4.60 -3.35
CA MET A 26 17.96 -4.78 -4.80
C MET A 26 17.24 -3.63 -5.51
N LEU A 27 16.02 -3.29 -5.09
CA LEU A 27 15.23 -2.21 -5.69
C LEU A 27 15.99 -0.86 -5.67
N HIS A 28 16.68 -0.57 -4.56
CA HIS A 28 17.43 0.68 -4.40
C HIS A 28 18.72 0.77 -5.24
N ARG A 29 19.18 -0.31 -5.87
CA ARG A 29 20.31 -0.26 -6.82
C ARG A 29 19.97 0.42 -8.14
N TYR A 30 18.70 0.43 -8.50
CA TYR A 30 18.17 0.96 -9.76
C TYR A 30 17.55 2.33 -9.53
N LYS A 31 17.46 3.19 -10.56
CA LYS A 31 16.67 4.43 -10.59
C LYS A 31 15.31 4.20 -11.26
N ASP A 32 14.39 5.14 -11.09
CA ASP A 32 13.11 5.08 -11.80
C ASP A 32 13.37 5.18 -13.32
N GLY A 33 12.82 4.24 -14.09
CA GLY A 33 13.06 4.06 -15.52
C GLY A 33 14.15 3.02 -15.85
N ASP A 34 14.97 2.62 -14.88
CA ASP A 34 16.05 1.64 -15.12
C ASP A 34 15.49 0.23 -15.29
N GLU A 35 16.02 -0.47 -16.27
CA GLU A 35 15.80 -1.91 -16.44
C GLU A 35 16.59 -2.71 -15.40
N ILE A 36 15.96 -3.73 -14.84
CA ILE A 36 16.61 -4.65 -13.90
C ILE A 36 17.52 -5.58 -14.70
N ASN A 37 18.77 -5.77 -14.25
CA ASN A 37 19.72 -6.62 -14.97
C ASN A 37 19.26 -8.10 -14.99
N ALA A 38 19.91 -8.92 -15.82
CA ALA A 38 19.52 -10.32 -16.02
C ALA A 38 19.54 -11.15 -14.73
N ALA A 39 20.61 -11.07 -13.93
CA ALA A 39 20.76 -11.86 -12.71
C ALA A 39 19.70 -11.52 -11.65
N ASP A 40 19.39 -10.24 -11.49
CA ASP A 40 18.33 -9.80 -10.59
C ASP A 40 16.94 -10.14 -11.14
N SER A 41 16.76 -10.08 -12.47
CA SER A 41 15.50 -10.43 -13.14
C SER A 41 15.14 -11.90 -12.98
N GLU A 42 16.11 -12.82 -13.04
CA GLU A 42 15.90 -14.24 -12.76
C GLU A 42 15.36 -14.45 -11.34
N LEU A 43 15.99 -13.81 -10.37
CA LEU A 43 15.59 -13.92 -8.97
C LEU A 43 14.23 -13.22 -8.69
N LEU A 44 13.94 -12.11 -9.37
CA LEU A 44 12.62 -11.46 -9.32
C LEU A 44 11.54 -12.33 -9.95
N TYR A 45 11.84 -13.04 -11.03
CA TYR A 45 10.90 -13.97 -11.65
C TYR A 45 10.57 -15.12 -10.71
N GLU A 46 11.59 -15.72 -10.08
CA GLU A 46 11.39 -16.75 -9.02
C GLU A 46 10.54 -16.23 -7.86
N LEU A 47 10.77 -14.99 -7.44
CA LEU A 47 9.96 -14.35 -6.41
C LEU A 47 8.53 -14.11 -6.89
N LEU A 48 8.34 -13.63 -8.12
CA LEU A 48 7.05 -13.32 -8.73
C LEU A 48 6.13 -14.54 -8.79
N GLN A 49 6.67 -15.75 -9.02
CA GLN A 49 5.89 -17.00 -8.98
C GLN A 49 5.17 -17.24 -7.66
N ARG A 50 5.61 -16.59 -6.57
CA ARG A 50 4.96 -16.69 -5.25
C ARG A 50 3.85 -15.67 -5.06
N HIS A 51 3.63 -14.77 -6.00
CA HIS A 51 2.55 -13.81 -5.91
C HIS A 51 1.20 -14.57 -5.99
N PRO A 52 0.20 -14.24 -5.16
CA PRO A 52 -1.12 -14.88 -5.24
C PRO A 52 -1.80 -14.66 -6.60
N GLU A 53 -1.41 -13.61 -7.32
CA GLU A 53 -1.87 -13.25 -8.66
C GLU A 53 -0.74 -13.44 -9.71
N ALA A 54 0.13 -14.44 -9.51
CA ALA A 54 1.30 -14.62 -10.38
C ALA A 54 0.89 -14.79 -11.86
N GLU A 55 -0.16 -15.57 -12.12
CA GLU A 55 -0.66 -15.81 -13.47
C GLU A 55 -1.12 -14.51 -14.15
N GLU A 56 -1.89 -13.64 -13.45
CA GLU A 56 -2.28 -12.35 -14.03
C GLU A 56 -1.08 -11.43 -14.22
N LYS A 57 -0.16 -11.36 -13.26
CA LYS A 57 1.01 -10.47 -13.34
C LYS A 57 1.95 -10.87 -14.50
N ILE A 58 2.21 -12.16 -14.67
CA ILE A 58 3.02 -12.67 -15.78
C ILE A 58 2.29 -12.49 -17.12
N GLY A 59 0.98 -12.75 -17.12
CA GLY A 59 0.14 -12.71 -18.30
C GLY A 59 0.45 -13.85 -19.29
N TRP A 60 -0.49 -14.13 -20.20
CA TRP A 60 -0.33 -15.19 -21.20
C TRP A 60 0.91 -15.00 -22.09
N SER A 61 1.24 -13.76 -22.43
CA SER A 61 2.39 -13.43 -23.27
C SER A 61 3.73 -13.58 -22.55
N GLY A 62 3.74 -13.66 -21.22
CA GLY A 62 4.95 -13.77 -20.41
C GLY A 62 5.66 -12.43 -20.19
N VAL A 63 6.69 -12.47 -19.33
CA VAL A 63 7.50 -11.29 -18.95
C VAL A 63 8.56 -11.03 -20.02
N LYS A 64 8.58 -9.82 -20.57
CA LYS A 64 9.65 -9.34 -21.46
C LYS A 64 10.82 -8.79 -20.65
N ARG A 65 10.55 -7.96 -19.64
CA ARG A 65 11.57 -7.41 -18.74
C ARG A 65 10.99 -6.91 -17.43
N PHE A 66 11.85 -6.83 -16.43
CA PHE A 66 11.58 -6.11 -15.18
C PHE A 66 12.24 -4.74 -15.22
N TYR A 67 11.60 -3.74 -14.61
CA TYR A 67 12.17 -2.41 -14.47
C TYR A 67 11.72 -1.77 -13.17
N ARG A 68 12.46 -0.78 -12.68
CA ARG A 68 12.03 0.06 -11.56
C ARG A 68 11.27 1.25 -12.10
N ASP A 69 10.13 1.59 -11.50
CA ASP A 69 9.42 2.83 -11.83
C ASP A 69 8.58 3.30 -10.63
N ARG A 70 7.98 4.49 -10.75
CA ARG A 70 7.01 5.01 -9.78
C ARG A 70 5.64 4.41 -10.03
N SER A 71 4.94 4.13 -8.92
CA SER A 71 3.50 3.91 -9.01
C SER A 71 2.83 5.19 -9.54
N PRO A 72 1.91 5.09 -10.51
CA PRO A 72 1.13 6.23 -11.00
C PRO A 72 0.18 6.81 -9.93
N ILE A 73 -0.12 6.06 -8.86
CA ILE A 73 -1.06 6.46 -7.81
C ILE A 73 -0.37 6.70 -6.46
N GLN A 74 0.66 5.91 -6.13
CA GLN A 74 1.37 6.03 -4.85
C GLN A 74 2.72 6.76 -5.03
N PRO A 75 3.14 7.62 -4.08
CA PRO A 75 4.41 8.33 -4.16
C PRO A 75 5.61 7.43 -3.82
N THR A 76 5.60 6.18 -4.29
CA THR A 76 6.60 5.14 -4.02
C THR A 76 7.00 4.45 -5.31
N SER A 77 8.29 4.14 -5.43
CA SER A 77 8.80 3.30 -6.52
C SER A 77 8.67 1.82 -6.19
N GLY A 78 8.44 1.01 -7.21
CA GLY A 78 8.30 -0.44 -7.11
C GLY A 78 8.98 -1.17 -8.27
N PHE A 79 8.85 -2.50 -8.28
CA PHE A 79 9.20 -3.31 -9.45
C PHE A 79 8.00 -3.36 -10.39
N HIS A 80 8.28 -3.19 -11.67
CA HIS A 80 7.32 -3.25 -12.75
C HIS A 80 7.72 -4.33 -13.76
N ILE A 81 6.72 -4.81 -14.47
CA ILE A 81 6.80 -5.81 -15.53
C ILE A 81 6.36 -5.14 -16.83
N GLU A 82 7.17 -5.28 -17.87
CA GLU A 82 6.70 -5.14 -19.25
C GLU A 82 6.52 -6.56 -19.80
N ARG A 83 5.33 -6.87 -20.32
CA ARG A 83 5.01 -8.17 -20.92
C ARG A 83 5.43 -8.21 -22.38
N ILE A 84 5.47 -9.40 -23.00
CA ILE A 84 5.87 -9.55 -24.41
C ILE A 84 4.90 -8.83 -25.35
N ASP A 85 3.62 -8.76 -24.99
CA ASP A 85 2.61 -7.98 -25.73
C ASP A 85 2.72 -6.44 -25.54
N GLY A 86 3.67 -5.98 -24.73
CA GLY A 86 3.91 -4.55 -24.47
C GLY A 86 3.04 -3.95 -23.36
N SER A 87 2.08 -4.70 -22.81
CA SER A 87 1.35 -4.28 -21.61
C SER A 87 2.27 -4.22 -20.39
N LYS A 88 1.90 -3.38 -19.41
CA LYS A 88 2.72 -3.11 -18.23
C LYS A 88 1.90 -3.27 -16.97
N THR A 89 2.52 -3.79 -15.92
CA THR A 89 1.92 -3.92 -14.58
C THR A 89 3.00 -3.76 -13.52
N ASP A 90 2.61 -3.55 -12.28
CA ASP A 90 3.51 -3.53 -11.11
C ASP A 90 3.27 -4.75 -10.22
N PHE A 91 4.22 -5.05 -9.33
CA PHE A 91 4.00 -6.04 -8.28
C PHE A 91 4.73 -5.69 -6.99
N SER A 92 4.15 -6.12 -5.88
CA SER A 92 4.72 -5.95 -4.55
C SER A 92 5.60 -7.14 -4.18
N PHE A 93 6.91 -6.93 -4.10
CA PHE A 93 7.83 -7.97 -3.60
C PHE A 93 7.48 -8.41 -2.17
N ASN A 94 6.87 -7.53 -1.35
CA ASN A 94 6.39 -7.92 -0.02
C ASN A 94 5.22 -8.91 -0.10
N THR A 95 4.35 -8.78 -1.10
CA THR A 95 3.24 -9.72 -1.35
C THR A 95 3.80 -11.07 -1.79
N CYS A 96 4.81 -11.10 -2.68
CA CYS A 96 5.51 -12.33 -3.07
C CYS A 96 6.22 -13.02 -1.88
N ILE A 97 6.86 -12.24 -1.00
CA ILE A 97 7.48 -12.76 0.23
C ILE A 97 6.41 -13.33 1.16
N ALA A 98 5.26 -12.66 1.29
CA ALA A 98 4.15 -13.15 2.09
C ALA A 98 3.59 -14.46 1.52
N GLY A 99 3.53 -14.60 0.19
CA GLY A 99 3.09 -15.79 -0.53
C GLY A 99 1.61 -16.11 -0.34
N LYS A 100 0.81 -15.12 0.06
CA LYS A 100 -0.61 -15.26 0.38
C LYS A 100 -1.34 -14.02 -0.09
N ALA A 101 -2.56 -14.21 -0.58
CA ALA A 101 -3.50 -13.13 -0.79
C ALA A 101 -3.76 -12.38 0.53
N ALA A 102 -4.12 -11.10 0.41
CA ALA A 102 -4.59 -10.34 1.56
C ALA A 102 -5.83 -11.02 2.16
N SER A 103 -5.98 -10.98 3.48
CA SER A 103 -7.22 -11.43 4.10
C SER A 103 -8.33 -10.41 3.84
N LEU A 104 -9.58 -10.84 3.94
CA LEU A 104 -10.73 -9.97 3.76
C LEU A 104 -10.72 -8.79 4.75
N GLU A 105 -10.24 -8.98 5.98
CA GLU A 105 -10.03 -7.87 6.92
C GLU A 105 -9.01 -6.85 6.41
N GLN A 106 -7.94 -7.30 5.75
CA GLN A 106 -6.90 -6.43 5.22
C GLN A 106 -7.42 -5.64 4.02
N GLU A 107 -8.13 -6.30 3.11
CA GLU A 107 -8.75 -5.66 1.95
C GLU A 107 -9.80 -4.62 2.38
N PHE A 108 -10.67 -5.00 3.33
CA PHE A 108 -11.64 -4.08 3.91
C PHE A 108 -10.97 -2.87 4.59
N TYR A 109 -9.90 -3.09 5.36
CA TYR A 109 -9.13 -2.01 5.97
C TYR A 109 -8.54 -1.05 4.92
N GLN A 110 -8.01 -1.57 3.80
CA GLN A 110 -7.52 -0.72 2.72
C GLN A 110 -8.64 0.04 2.02
N ALA A 111 -9.80 -0.59 1.81
CA ALA A 111 -10.98 0.03 1.25
C ALA A 111 -11.50 1.19 2.11
N CYS A 112 -11.61 0.97 3.42
CA CYS A 112 -11.88 2.02 4.40
C CYS A 112 -10.86 3.16 4.30
N ARG A 113 -9.57 2.84 4.24
CA ARG A 113 -8.51 3.87 4.14
C ARG A 113 -8.64 4.68 2.85
N HIS A 114 -8.86 4.01 1.72
CA HIS A 114 -9.05 4.64 0.43
C HIS A 114 -10.22 5.64 0.46
N SER A 115 -11.36 5.24 1.02
CA SER A 115 -12.58 6.05 1.05
C SER A 115 -12.40 7.43 1.70
N VAL A 116 -11.50 7.56 2.69
CA VAL A 116 -11.29 8.81 3.43
C VAL A 116 -10.09 9.63 2.93
N ASN A 117 -9.28 9.09 2.01
CA ASN A 117 -8.03 9.72 1.60
C ASN A 117 -8.24 11.13 1.00
N SER A 118 -9.21 11.28 0.10
CA SER A 118 -9.50 12.57 -0.55
C SER A 118 -10.00 13.60 0.46
N VAL A 119 -10.90 13.19 1.35
CA VAL A 119 -11.44 14.04 2.42
C VAL A 119 -10.32 14.53 3.34
N LEU A 120 -9.43 13.62 3.77
CA LEU A 120 -8.30 13.97 4.64
C LEU A 120 -7.29 14.89 3.94
N ALA A 121 -7.04 14.70 2.64
CA ALA A 121 -6.18 15.59 1.86
C ALA A 121 -6.79 17.00 1.77
N SER A 122 -8.09 17.11 1.48
CA SER A 122 -8.80 18.39 1.44
C SER A 122 -8.85 19.08 2.81
N GLN A 123 -9.12 18.34 3.89
CA GLN A 123 -9.09 18.87 5.27
C GLN A 123 -7.71 19.42 5.63
N LYS A 124 -6.65 18.67 5.33
CA LYS A 124 -5.27 19.12 5.54
C LYS A 124 -5.01 20.42 4.77
N ALA A 125 -5.37 20.49 3.49
CA ALA A 125 -5.19 21.70 2.68
C ALA A 125 -5.93 22.91 3.29
N ALA A 126 -7.18 22.71 3.73
CA ALA A 126 -7.98 23.77 4.35
C ALA A 126 -7.38 24.26 5.67
N LEU A 127 -6.85 23.36 6.51
CA LEU A 127 -6.17 23.72 7.76
C LEU A 127 -4.95 24.61 7.51
N PHE A 128 -4.09 24.22 6.57
CA PHE A 128 -2.91 25.00 6.21
C PHE A 128 -3.27 26.35 5.58
N HIS A 129 -4.27 26.39 4.70
CA HIS A 129 -4.77 27.64 4.14
C HIS A 129 -5.26 28.60 5.23
N LYS A 130 -6.08 28.12 6.18
CA LYS A 130 -6.58 28.92 7.30
C LYS A 130 -5.46 29.42 8.23
N ALA A 131 -4.37 28.66 8.35
CA ALA A 131 -3.22 29.00 9.17
C ALA A 131 -2.18 29.90 8.47
N GLY A 132 -2.43 30.34 7.22
CA GLY A 132 -1.47 31.15 6.47
C GLY A 132 -0.28 30.38 5.90
N GLY A 133 -0.43 29.06 5.69
CA GLY A 133 0.55 28.20 5.04
C GLY A 133 1.54 27.49 5.97
N VAL A 134 1.55 27.85 7.26
CA VAL A 134 2.45 27.26 8.26
C VAL A 134 1.65 26.81 9.48
N MET A 135 1.95 25.62 10.00
CA MET A 135 1.36 25.09 11.23
C MET A 135 2.43 24.51 12.15
N LYS A 136 2.11 24.37 13.44
CA LYS A 136 2.98 23.71 14.42
C LYS A 136 2.79 22.20 14.36
N CYS A 137 3.89 21.45 14.34
CA CYS A 137 3.87 20.01 14.54
C CYS A 137 3.40 19.66 15.97
N GLU A 138 2.39 18.82 16.09
CA GLU A 138 1.79 18.40 17.37
C GLU A 138 2.84 17.81 18.33
N LYS A 139 3.79 17.04 17.79
CA LYS A 139 4.83 16.37 18.60
C LYS A 139 5.97 17.30 19.01
N THR A 140 6.44 18.13 18.08
CA THR A 140 7.73 18.83 18.25
C THR A 140 7.59 20.34 18.43
N GLY A 141 6.40 20.90 18.21
CA GLY A 141 6.15 22.34 18.22
C GLY A 141 6.89 23.12 17.12
N LYS A 142 7.59 22.44 16.20
CA LYS A 142 8.28 23.10 15.08
C LYS A 142 7.29 23.50 14.01
N ASP A 143 7.58 24.63 13.36
CA ASP A 143 6.84 25.05 12.17
C ASP A 143 7.05 24.05 11.03
N VAL A 144 5.96 23.75 10.35
CA VAL A 144 5.92 22.92 9.16
C VAL A 144 5.02 23.56 8.13
N THR A 145 5.39 23.42 6.86
CA THR A 145 4.54 23.70 5.71
C THR A 145 3.68 22.49 5.35
N ILE A 146 2.72 22.66 4.43
CA ILE A 146 1.85 21.56 3.98
C ILE A 146 2.66 20.39 3.39
N ASP A 147 3.76 20.69 2.71
CA ASP A 147 4.62 19.68 2.08
C ASP A 147 5.52 18.94 3.08
N GLU A 148 5.84 19.56 4.20
CA GLU A 148 6.64 18.98 5.27
C GLU A 148 5.80 18.23 6.30
N ALA A 149 4.47 18.29 6.19
CA ALA A 149 3.54 17.75 7.16
C ALA A 149 2.83 16.46 6.73
N GLU A 150 2.38 15.69 7.71
CA GLU A 150 1.44 14.58 7.60
C GLU A 150 0.25 14.85 8.51
N TYR A 151 -0.95 14.47 8.07
CA TYR A 151 -2.17 14.57 8.85
C TYR A 151 -2.52 13.16 9.35
N ARG A 152 -2.29 12.91 10.64
CA ARG A 152 -2.25 11.55 11.20
C ARG A 152 -3.36 11.34 12.21
N HIS A 153 -3.92 10.14 12.21
CA HIS A 153 -4.74 9.62 13.31
C HIS A 153 -3.92 9.54 14.60
N THR A 154 -4.45 10.08 15.68
CA THR A 154 -3.82 10.03 17.00
C THR A 154 -4.42 8.89 17.83
N SER A 155 -5.42 9.18 18.68
CA SER A 155 -6.14 8.21 19.48
C SER A 155 -7.65 8.43 19.35
N PRO A 156 -8.42 7.47 18.83
CA PRO A 156 -8.01 6.13 18.37
C PRO A 156 -7.15 6.14 17.09
N ARG A 157 -6.29 5.13 16.92
CA ARG A 157 -5.58 4.86 15.66
C ARG A 157 -6.56 4.38 14.60
N PHE A 158 -6.23 4.58 13.33
CA PHE A 158 -7.11 4.17 12.22
C PHE A 158 -7.53 2.69 12.25
N LYS A 159 -6.63 1.78 12.65
CA LYS A 159 -6.96 0.36 12.84
C LYS A 159 -8.05 0.13 13.89
N GLU A 160 -8.03 0.89 14.97
CA GLU A 160 -9.04 0.80 16.04
C GLU A 160 -10.39 1.36 15.54
N ILE A 161 -10.37 2.44 14.75
CA ILE A 161 -11.57 3.00 14.13
C ILE A 161 -12.24 1.96 13.22
N VAL A 162 -11.47 1.29 12.35
CA VAL A 162 -12.01 0.24 11.46
C VAL A 162 -12.54 -0.95 12.26
N ALA A 163 -11.80 -1.41 13.27
CA ALA A 163 -12.24 -2.53 14.10
C ALA A 163 -13.55 -2.21 14.86
N ASN A 164 -13.66 -1.00 15.42
CA ASN A 164 -14.87 -0.56 16.09
C ASN A 164 -16.02 -0.37 15.11
N PHE A 165 -15.76 0.11 13.88
CA PHE A 165 -16.79 0.20 12.85
C PHE A 165 -17.39 -1.16 12.53
N ILE A 166 -16.56 -2.18 12.29
CA ILE A 166 -17.01 -3.56 12.04
C ILE A 166 -17.88 -4.06 13.19
N LYS A 167 -17.43 -3.83 14.43
CA LYS A 167 -18.13 -4.27 15.63
C LYS A 167 -19.46 -3.53 15.84
N ASP A 168 -19.45 -2.21 15.81
CA ASP A 168 -20.61 -1.36 16.12
C ASP A 168 -21.71 -1.45 15.05
N LYS A 169 -21.33 -1.80 13.81
CA LYS A 169 -22.24 -2.00 12.68
C LYS A 169 -22.54 -3.46 12.39
N GLU A 170 -22.00 -4.38 13.20
CA GLU A 170 -22.18 -5.83 13.06
C GLU A 170 -21.90 -6.32 11.63
N ILE A 171 -20.84 -5.78 11.00
CA ILE A 171 -20.53 -6.05 9.60
C ILE A 171 -19.98 -7.47 9.47
N ALA A 172 -20.73 -8.32 8.75
CA ALA A 172 -20.22 -9.58 8.25
C ALA A 172 -19.33 -9.31 7.02
N LEU A 173 -18.01 -9.42 7.19
CA LEU A 173 -17.06 -9.12 6.12
C LEU A 173 -17.28 -10.00 4.87
N SER A 174 -17.76 -11.24 5.04
CA SER A 174 -18.10 -12.16 3.93
C SER A 174 -19.09 -11.58 2.92
N ASP A 175 -19.93 -10.64 3.38
CA ASP A 175 -21.02 -10.08 2.59
C ASP A 175 -20.60 -8.74 1.96
N VAL A 176 -19.42 -8.23 2.32
CA VAL A 176 -18.90 -6.98 1.78
C VAL A 176 -18.37 -7.21 0.38
N THR A 177 -18.96 -6.50 -0.57
CA THR A 177 -18.42 -6.45 -1.93
C THR A 177 -17.23 -5.49 -1.97
N LEU A 178 -16.08 -5.98 -2.41
CA LEU A 178 -14.87 -5.20 -2.63
C LEU A 178 -14.54 -5.18 -4.12
N SER A 179 -13.87 -4.11 -4.58
CA SER A 179 -13.35 -4.08 -5.94
C SER A 179 -12.46 -5.29 -6.19
N LYS A 180 -12.71 -6.04 -7.27
CA LYS A 180 -11.78 -7.09 -7.70
C LYS A 180 -10.40 -6.47 -7.89
N SER A 181 -9.37 -7.16 -7.38
CA SER A 181 -7.99 -6.86 -7.73
C SER A 181 -7.87 -6.83 -9.25
N GLY A 182 -7.27 -5.77 -9.78
CA GLY A 182 -7.15 -5.52 -11.20
C GLY A 182 -5.73 -5.09 -11.55
N ASP A 183 -5.35 -5.27 -12.81
CA ASP A 183 -4.07 -4.77 -13.31
C ASP A 183 -3.99 -3.25 -13.08
N MET A 184 -2.89 -2.80 -12.46
CA MET A 184 -2.70 -1.41 -12.02
C MET A 184 -3.74 -0.90 -11.00
N GLN A 185 -4.39 -1.78 -10.23
CA GLN A 185 -5.23 -1.38 -9.10
C GLN A 185 -4.39 -1.26 -7.83
N TYR A 186 -4.10 -0.03 -7.42
CA TYR A 186 -3.24 0.27 -6.27
C TYR A 186 -4.00 0.45 -4.95
N SER A 187 -5.33 0.29 -4.95
CA SER A 187 -6.18 0.41 -3.76
C SER A 187 -7.47 -0.38 -3.95
N THR A 188 -7.83 -1.18 -2.94
CA THR A 188 -9.16 -1.78 -2.82
C THR A 188 -10.20 -0.69 -2.55
N VAL A 189 -11.40 -0.83 -3.12
CA VAL A 189 -12.54 0.08 -2.93
C VAL A 189 -13.74 -0.71 -2.42
N LEU A 190 -14.58 -0.07 -1.60
CA LEU A 190 -15.87 -0.63 -1.18
C LEU A 190 -16.82 -0.62 -2.39
N GLY A 191 -17.37 -1.78 -2.75
CA GLY A 191 -18.31 -1.91 -3.87
C GLY A 191 -19.70 -1.34 -3.58
N ASP A 192 -20.06 -1.19 -2.30
CA ASP A 192 -21.30 -0.55 -1.86
C ASP A 192 -21.06 0.93 -1.48
N PRO A 193 -21.58 1.89 -2.27
CA PRO A 193 -21.48 3.32 -1.96
C PRO A 193 -22.15 3.72 -0.65
N GLY A 194 -23.19 3.00 -0.21
CA GLY A 194 -23.89 3.22 1.06
C GLY A 194 -22.99 2.94 2.25
N LEU A 195 -22.33 1.77 2.25
CA LEU A 195 -21.35 1.38 3.25
C LEU A 195 -20.14 2.34 3.27
N GLU A 196 -19.67 2.78 2.10
CA GLU A 196 -18.60 3.77 2.01
C GLU A 196 -18.99 5.11 2.66
N ALA A 197 -20.18 5.63 2.35
CA ALA A 197 -20.70 6.86 2.96
C ALA A 197 -20.94 6.70 4.47
N GLU A 198 -21.34 5.52 4.92
CA GLU A 198 -21.47 5.22 6.34
C GLU A 198 -20.12 5.20 7.05
N PHE A 199 -19.10 4.56 6.47
CA PHE A 199 -17.75 4.58 7.03
C PHE A 199 -17.18 5.99 7.09
N LYS A 200 -17.37 6.82 6.06
CA LYS A 200 -16.94 8.23 6.06
C LYS A 200 -17.54 9.00 7.24
N ARG A 201 -18.85 8.86 7.50
CA ARG A 201 -19.54 9.51 8.63
C ARG A 201 -19.07 8.97 9.98
N TYR A 202 -18.87 7.65 10.08
CA TYR A 202 -18.33 7.04 11.30
C TYR A 202 -16.91 7.55 11.58
N HIS A 203 -16.06 7.56 10.57
CA HIS A 203 -14.70 8.07 10.67
C HIS A 203 -14.67 9.53 11.11
N GLU A 204 -15.48 10.41 10.49
CA GLU A 204 -15.56 11.82 10.86
C GLU A 204 -15.91 12.02 12.34
N LYS A 205 -16.84 11.21 12.87
CA LYS A 205 -17.26 11.27 14.27
C LYS A 205 -16.20 10.78 15.26
N HIS A 206 -15.41 9.79 14.87
CA HIS A 206 -14.53 9.06 15.80
C HIS A 206 -13.04 9.36 15.63
N ALA A 207 -12.62 9.86 14.48
CA ALA A 207 -11.22 10.16 14.19
C ALA A 207 -10.75 11.43 14.91
N LYS A 208 -9.64 11.31 15.62
CA LYS A 208 -8.85 12.46 16.08
C LYS A 208 -7.60 12.56 15.24
N LEU A 209 -7.39 13.72 14.64
CA LEU A 209 -6.33 13.95 13.67
C LEU A 209 -5.48 15.14 14.11
N ALA A 210 -4.18 15.06 13.89
CA ALA A 210 -3.25 16.16 14.16
C ALA A 210 -2.15 16.24 13.10
N VAL A 211 -1.53 17.41 13.01
CA VAL A 211 -0.46 17.72 12.06
C VAL A 211 0.88 17.31 12.66
N PHE A 212 1.64 16.49 11.96
CA PHE A 212 2.98 16.08 12.36
C PHE A 212 3.98 16.40 11.24
N LYS A 213 5.23 16.64 11.59
CA LYS A 213 6.31 16.70 10.60
C LYS A 213 6.55 15.32 9.98
N LYS A 214 6.76 15.27 8.66
CA LYS A 214 7.18 14.06 7.93
C LYS A 214 8.45 13.48 8.55
N TYR A 215 8.54 12.16 8.56
CA TYR A 215 9.67 11.38 9.07
C TYR A 215 9.94 11.47 10.58
N GLU A 216 9.27 12.37 11.31
CA GLU A 216 9.21 12.33 12.78
C GLU A 216 8.23 11.23 13.20
N ARG A 217 8.74 10.11 13.71
CA ARG A 217 7.94 9.01 14.29
C ARG A 217 7.79 9.21 15.78
#